data_AF-A0A0S9CN68-F1
#
_entry.id   AF-A0A0S9CN68-F1
#
_cell.length_a   1.000
_cell.length_b   1.000
_cell.length_c   1.000
_cell.angle_alpha   90.00
_cell.angle_beta   90.00
_cell.angle_gamma   90.00
#
_symmetry.space_group_name_H-M   'P 1'
#
loop_
_entity.id
_entity.type
_entity.pdbx_description
1 polymer ?
#
loop_
_entity_poly.entity_id
_entity_poly.type
_entity_poly.pdbx_seq_one_letter_code
_entity_poly.pdbx_strand_id
1 'polypeptide(L)'
;MLGRLGSKVGTEVTGLTNGGSMQMYEHGSIYYTAATGAHVIEGSIGAKWIAAGAQKGFLGYPTSDTQTGLKNGGSTQRFVAGTIASSPTTGVRIARGGIGNRWMAAGSQNGLLGYPITDEIPVANGGEFRRGDVYQKYQGGSIYWDPVRQARIMHGAIGALWASLGAERSKLGYPAGEEVGGQPRGGVYQQFVSGSKVSEIYWTPVSGAHYVLGAIRSAWGIPYVFDKIGYPITNEIAGLKNGGVYQRYQFKNGAIYYSPASGAWPVLGAIRSAWAATGAERGRLGYPTSVEFLSFGETVQNYQNGSISYTPARGTTVNIWR
;
A
#
# COMPACT_ATOMS: atom_id res chain seq x y z
N MET A 1 -7.54 26.89 45.63
CA MET A 1 -7.58 26.92 44.15
C MET A 1 -8.13 25.58 43.69
N LEU A 2 -9.29 25.55 43.03
CA LEU A 2 -9.78 24.29 42.44
C LEU A 2 -8.87 23.95 41.24
N GLY A 3 -8.38 22.71 41.20
CA GLY A 3 -7.57 22.20 40.09
C GLY A 3 -8.40 22.06 38.80
N ARG A 4 -7.76 21.65 37.69
CA ARG A 4 -8.41 21.61 36.35
C ARG A 4 -9.71 20.79 36.27
N LEU A 5 -9.90 19.84 37.20
CA LEU A 5 -11.07 18.97 37.25
C LEU A 5 -12.27 19.57 38.02
N GLY A 6 -12.08 20.66 38.75
CA GLY A 6 -13.09 21.24 39.63
C GLY A 6 -13.28 20.45 40.92
N SER A 7 -14.43 20.63 41.56
CA SER A 7 -14.78 19.97 42.83
C SER A 7 -15.11 18.49 42.65
N LYS A 8 -14.91 17.72 43.72
CA LYS A 8 -15.30 16.30 43.79
C LYS A 8 -16.83 16.18 43.66
N VAL A 9 -17.29 15.31 42.76
CA VAL A 9 -18.72 15.01 42.58
C VAL A 9 -18.98 13.58 43.06
N GLY A 10 -19.83 13.43 44.08
CA GLY A 10 -20.18 12.12 44.65
C GLY A 10 -19.04 11.43 45.42
N THR A 11 -19.33 10.25 45.96
CA THR A 11 -18.35 9.41 46.66
C THR A 11 -17.50 8.62 45.67
N GLU A 12 -16.34 8.14 46.13
CA GLU A 12 -15.49 7.25 45.33
C GLU A 12 -16.24 5.95 45.06
N VAL A 13 -16.13 5.45 43.82
CA VAL A 13 -16.69 4.16 43.42
C VAL A 13 -15.55 3.15 43.36
N THR A 14 -15.56 2.18 44.26
CA THR A 14 -14.59 1.07 44.31
C THR A 14 -15.20 -0.21 43.75
N GLY A 15 -14.39 -1.26 43.55
CA GLY A 15 -14.86 -2.54 43.03
C GLY A 15 -15.17 -2.53 41.54
N LEU A 16 -14.57 -1.61 40.77
CA LEU A 16 -14.61 -1.67 39.32
C LEU A 16 -13.84 -2.89 38.80
N THR A 17 -14.04 -3.23 37.52
CA THR A 17 -13.35 -4.32 36.81
C THR A 17 -11.85 -4.32 37.13
N ASN A 18 -11.28 -5.50 37.40
CA ASN A 18 -9.88 -5.70 37.78
C ASN A 18 -9.46 -4.97 39.07
N GLY A 19 -10.39 -4.77 40.01
CA GLY A 19 -10.12 -4.14 41.31
C GLY A 19 -9.86 -2.64 41.24
N GLY A 20 -10.39 -1.97 40.20
CA GLY A 20 -10.22 -0.53 40.04
C GLY A 20 -11.15 0.31 40.91
N SER A 21 -10.85 1.60 40.96
CA SER A 21 -11.74 2.61 41.51
C SER A 21 -11.84 3.83 40.59
N MET A 22 -12.88 4.63 40.78
CA MET A 22 -13.02 5.92 40.11
C MET A 22 -13.57 6.99 41.04
N GLN A 23 -13.21 8.24 40.73
CA GLN A 23 -13.80 9.41 41.33
C GLN A 23 -14.26 10.39 40.25
N MET A 24 -15.50 10.86 40.33
CA MET A 24 -16.01 11.93 39.46
C MET A 24 -15.68 13.31 40.02
N TYR A 25 -15.50 14.25 39.11
CA TYR A 25 -15.30 15.68 39.35
C TYR A 25 -16.16 16.48 38.37
N GLU A 26 -16.33 17.77 38.61
CA GLU A 26 -17.17 18.66 37.78
C GLU A 26 -16.79 18.64 36.29
N HIS A 27 -15.49 18.48 35.97
CA HIS A 27 -14.97 18.56 34.60
C HIS A 27 -14.27 17.29 34.12
N GLY A 28 -14.41 16.18 34.83
CA GLY A 28 -13.83 14.90 34.43
C GLY A 28 -13.89 13.86 35.52
N SER A 29 -13.04 12.85 35.40
CA SER A 29 -12.97 11.76 36.36
C SER A 29 -11.53 11.25 36.48
N ILE A 30 -11.20 10.64 37.61
CA ILE A 30 -9.94 9.94 37.81
C ILE A 30 -10.27 8.45 37.93
N TYR A 31 -9.61 7.64 37.12
CA TYR A 31 -9.72 6.18 37.17
C TYR A 31 -8.39 5.59 37.64
N TYR A 32 -8.46 4.64 38.55
CA TYR A 32 -7.31 3.95 39.13
C TYR A 32 -7.42 2.44 38.97
N THR A 33 -6.29 1.79 38.69
CA THR A 33 -6.06 0.38 39.01
C THR A 33 -4.65 0.20 39.53
N ALA A 34 -4.39 -0.87 40.27
CA ALA A 34 -3.03 -1.23 40.68
C ALA A 34 -2.07 -1.39 39.48
N ALA A 35 -2.56 -1.84 38.33
CA ALA A 35 -1.74 -2.07 37.14
C ALA A 35 -1.39 -0.79 36.38
N THR A 36 -2.27 0.21 36.37
CA THR A 36 -2.09 1.43 35.56
C THR A 36 -1.77 2.66 36.39
N GLY A 37 -2.07 2.67 37.69
CA GLY A 37 -2.11 3.90 38.47
C GLY A 37 -3.36 4.75 38.18
N ALA A 38 -3.41 5.94 38.77
CA ALA A 38 -4.52 6.87 38.67
C ALA A 38 -4.29 7.84 37.50
N HIS A 39 -5.27 7.94 36.59
CA HIS A 39 -5.20 8.85 35.43
C HIS A 39 -6.50 9.59 35.22
N VAL A 40 -6.37 10.81 34.72
CA VAL A 40 -7.46 11.72 34.43
C VAL A 40 -8.13 11.39 33.10
N ILE A 41 -9.45 11.27 33.12
CA ILE A 41 -10.34 11.12 31.98
C ILE A 41 -11.20 12.38 31.88
N GLU A 42 -11.04 13.14 30.80
CA GLU A 42 -11.78 14.40 30.58
C GLU A 42 -11.92 14.72 29.09
N GLY A 43 -12.73 15.74 28.81
CA GLY A 43 -12.88 16.29 27.46
C GLY A 43 -13.37 15.28 26.43
N SER A 44 -13.09 15.56 25.16
CA SER A 44 -13.60 14.77 24.03
C SER A 44 -12.95 13.38 23.92
N ILE A 45 -11.69 13.22 24.35
CA ILE A 45 -11.02 11.92 24.43
C ILE A 45 -11.68 11.06 25.50
N GLY A 46 -11.91 11.60 26.69
CA GLY A 46 -12.62 10.89 27.76
C GLY A 46 -14.04 10.50 27.36
N ALA A 47 -14.78 11.40 26.71
CA ALA A 47 -16.10 11.10 26.18
C ALA A 47 -16.09 9.95 25.16
N LYS A 48 -15.10 9.90 24.26
CA LYS A 48 -14.94 8.79 23.29
C LYS A 48 -14.64 7.47 23.99
N TRP A 49 -13.79 7.48 25.02
CA TRP A 49 -13.49 6.28 25.81
C TRP A 49 -14.71 5.76 26.58
N ILE A 50 -15.48 6.65 27.21
CA ILE A 50 -16.73 6.31 27.90
C ILE A 50 -17.74 5.70 26.92
N ALA A 51 -17.93 6.32 25.76
CA ALA A 51 -18.79 5.81 24.70
C ALA A 51 -18.34 4.43 24.16
N ALA A 52 -17.04 4.13 24.25
CA ALA A 52 -16.47 2.82 23.90
C ALA A 52 -16.58 1.77 25.03
N GLY A 53 -17.32 2.05 26.10
CA GLY A 53 -17.56 1.15 27.22
C GLY A 53 -16.65 1.37 28.44
N ALA A 54 -15.88 2.47 28.45
CA ALA A 54 -14.95 2.82 29.52
C ALA A 54 -14.01 1.65 29.88
N GLN A 55 -13.77 1.41 31.18
CA GLN A 55 -12.89 0.35 31.67
C GLN A 55 -13.39 -1.07 31.38
N LYS A 56 -14.69 -1.23 31.09
CA LYS A 56 -15.31 -2.49 30.66
C LYS A 56 -15.20 -2.71 29.14
N GLY A 57 -14.89 -1.66 28.40
CA GLY A 57 -14.72 -1.66 26.96
C GLY A 57 -13.39 -2.26 26.51
N PHE A 58 -13.24 -2.38 25.20
CA PHE A 58 -12.08 -3.05 24.59
C PHE A 58 -10.75 -2.30 24.74
N LEU A 59 -10.75 -1.04 25.23
CA LEU A 59 -9.53 -0.26 25.49
C LEU A 59 -8.96 -0.51 26.90
N GLY A 60 -9.80 -0.91 27.85
CA GLY A 60 -9.43 -1.01 29.26
C GLY A 60 -9.15 0.34 29.92
N TYR A 61 -8.40 0.33 31.02
CA TYR A 61 -8.06 1.54 31.78
C TYR A 61 -7.06 2.45 31.06
N PRO A 62 -7.08 3.76 31.35
CA PRO A 62 -6.03 4.68 30.91
C PRO A 62 -4.67 4.29 31.50
N THR A 63 -3.60 4.51 30.74
CA THR A 63 -2.20 4.31 31.15
C THR A 63 -1.40 5.61 31.12
N SER A 64 -2.02 6.71 30.70
CA SER A 64 -1.49 8.05 30.78
C SER A 64 -2.62 9.05 31.00
N ASP A 65 -2.29 10.24 31.47
CA ASP A 65 -3.13 11.42 31.27
C ASP A 65 -3.20 11.81 29.79
N THR A 66 -4.16 12.67 29.44
CA THR A 66 -4.23 13.26 28.09
C THR A 66 -3.02 14.17 27.85
N GLN A 67 -2.28 13.88 26.78
CA GLN A 67 -1.21 14.72 26.25
C GLN A 67 -1.78 15.68 25.21
N THR A 68 -1.67 16.99 25.45
CA THR A 68 -2.16 18.05 24.57
C THR A 68 -1.01 18.79 23.86
N GLY A 69 -1.32 19.69 22.94
CA GLY A 69 -0.31 20.49 22.22
C GLY A 69 0.54 19.70 21.23
N LEU A 70 0.02 18.56 20.75
CA LEU A 70 0.69 17.75 19.74
C LEU A 70 0.57 18.39 18.35
N LYS A 71 1.30 17.83 17.38
CA LYS A 71 1.35 18.29 15.97
C LYS A 71 -0.06 18.69 15.47
N ASN A 72 -0.14 19.83 14.80
CA ASN A 72 -1.39 20.38 14.26
C ASN A 72 -2.52 20.57 15.31
N GLY A 73 -2.15 20.86 16.56
CA GLY A 73 -3.10 21.12 17.65
C GLY A 73 -3.78 19.86 18.19
N GLY A 74 -3.22 18.67 17.95
CA GLY A 74 -3.83 17.42 18.38
C GLY A 74 -3.58 17.08 19.84
N SER A 75 -4.19 15.98 20.28
CA SER A 75 -4.05 15.42 21.62
C SER A 75 -4.15 13.90 21.59
N THR A 76 -3.54 13.21 22.55
CA THR A 76 -3.63 11.74 22.65
C THR A 76 -3.71 11.30 24.10
N GLN A 77 -4.39 10.18 24.34
CA GLN A 77 -4.33 9.47 25.62
C GLN A 77 -4.14 7.97 25.37
N ARG A 78 -3.26 7.34 26.15
CA ARG A 78 -3.00 5.91 26.06
C ARG A 78 -3.87 5.14 27.04
N PHE A 79 -4.26 3.95 26.61
CA PHE A 79 -5.04 2.97 27.34
C PHE A 79 -4.34 1.61 27.22
N VAL A 80 -4.72 0.65 28.07
CA VAL A 80 -4.11 -0.69 28.10
C VAL A 80 -4.08 -1.34 26.71
N ALA A 81 -5.16 -1.25 25.94
CA ALA A 81 -5.29 -1.92 24.64
C ALA A 81 -5.36 -0.98 23.43
N GLY A 82 -4.96 0.29 23.58
CA GLY A 82 -4.93 1.23 22.46
C GLY A 82 -4.67 2.68 22.84
N THR A 83 -4.79 3.56 21.86
CA THR A 83 -4.63 5.01 22.01
C THR A 83 -5.84 5.69 21.41
N ILE A 84 -6.34 6.72 22.08
CA ILE A 84 -7.32 7.64 21.49
C ILE A 84 -6.57 8.90 21.09
N ALA A 85 -6.70 9.28 19.83
CA ALA A 85 -6.09 10.46 19.25
C ALA A 85 -7.17 11.44 18.79
N SER A 86 -6.92 12.73 19.00
CA SER A 86 -7.78 13.82 18.57
C SER A 86 -6.96 14.81 17.75
N SER A 87 -7.53 15.32 16.66
CA SER A 87 -7.03 16.53 16.01
C SER A 87 -8.19 17.40 15.51
N PRO A 88 -8.00 18.71 15.34
CA PRO A 88 -9.04 19.59 14.82
C PRO A 88 -9.59 19.15 13.46
N THR A 89 -8.77 18.51 12.62
CA THR A 89 -9.13 18.12 11.25
C THR A 89 -9.71 16.71 11.14
N THR A 90 -9.43 15.82 12.10
CA THR A 90 -9.81 14.40 12.01
C THR A 90 -10.84 13.99 13.07
N GLY A 91 -11.07 14.83 14.08
CA GLY A 91 -11.87 14.51 15.25
C GLY A 91 -11.20 13.48 16.16
N VAL A 92 -11.99 12.89 17.06
CA VAL A 92 -11.51 11.89 18.03
C VAL A 92 -11.67 10.48 17.46
N ARG A 93 -10.56 9.73 17.39
CA ARG A 93 -10.48 8.38 16.81
C ARG A 93 -9.68 7.44 17.69
N ILE A 94 -10.06 6.17 17.66
CA ILE A 94 -9.41 5.09 18.40
C ILE A 94 -8.44 4.35 17.46
N ALA A 95 -7.19 4.21 17.86
CA ALA A 95 -6.19 3.35 17.22
C ALA A 95 -5.78 2.26 18.21
N ARG A 96 -6.03 0.99 17.87
CA ARG A 96 -5.88 -0.14 18.80
C ARG A 96 -5.29 -1.38 18.12
N GLY A 97 -5.00 -2.42 18.90
CA GLY A 97 -4.56 -3.71 18.37
C GLY A 97 -3.34 -3.60 17.45
N GLY A 98 -3.25 -4.51 16.46
CA GLY A 98 -2.14 -4.55 15.52
C GLY A 98 -1.99 -3.26 14.69
N ILE A 99 -3.11 -2.63 14.31
CA ILE A 99 -3.11 -1.39 13.54
C ILE A 99 -2.54 -0.23 14.36
N GLY A 100 -3.08 -0.01 15.57
CA GLY A 100 -2.65 1.06 16.46
C GLY A 100 -1.19 0.90 16.89
N ASN A 101 -0.75 -0.33 17.15
CA ASN A 101 0.65 -0.64 17.45
C ASN A 101 1.56 -0.29 16.26
N ARG A 102 1.15 -0.62 15.03
CA ARG A 102 1.91 -0.26 13.82
C ARG A 102 1.96 1.25 13.59
N TRP A 103 0.86 1.96 13.82
CA TRP A 103 0.83 3.43 13.74
C TRP A 103 1.80 4.06 14.74
N MET A 104 1.81 3.59 16.00
CA MET A 104 2.76 4.06 16.99
C MET A 104 4.22 3.77 16.61
N ALA A 105 4.51 2.55 16.14
CA ALA A 105 5.83 2.19 15.66
C ALA A 105 6.26 2.99 14.41
N ALA A 106 5.31 3.52 13.64
CA ALA A 106 5.57 4.38 12.49
C ALA A 106 5.70 5.87 12.84
N GLY A 107 5.80 6.23 14.13
CA GLY A 107 5.98 7.61 14.60
C GLY A 107 4.68 8.35 14.92
N SER A 108 3.55 7.64 15.01
CA SER A 108 2.23 8.21 15.33
C SER A 108 1.89 9.43 14.45
N GLN A 109 1.36 10.51 15.03
CA GLN A 109 1.06 11.76 14.34
C GLN A 109 2.28 12.45 13.70
N ASN A 110 3.48 12.17 14.22
CA ASN A 110 4.72 12.76 13.71
C ASN A 110 5.24 12.00 12.49
N GLY A 111 4.82 10.74 12.32
CA GLY A 111 5.16 9.90 11.19
C GLY A 111 4.41 10.23 9.90
N LEU A 112 4.65 9.40 8.89
CA LEU A 112 4.15 9.57 7.51
C LEU A 112 2.61 9.55 7.41
N LEU A 113 1.93 8.88 8.34
CA LEU A 113 0.48 8.69 8.30
C LEU A 113 -0.29 9.85 8.93
N GLY A 114 0.30 10.59 9.87
CA GLY A 114 -0.43 11.61 10.64
C GLY A 114 -1.50 11.01 11.55
N TYR A 115 -2.57 11.76 11.81
CA TYR A 115 -3.66 11.32 12.68
C TYR A 115 -4.61 10.31 11.99
N PRO A 116 -5.20 9.37 12.74
CA PRO A 116 -6.31 8.56 12.25
C PRO A 116 -7.51 9.43 11.86
N ILE A 117 -8.15 9.10 10.74
CA ILE A 117 -9.37 9.77 10.23
C ILE A 117 -10.62 8.90 10.44
N THR A 118 -10.46 7.60 10.63
CA THR A 118 -11.53 6.65 10.98
C THR A 118 -11.15 5.89 12.25
N ASP A 119 -12.11 5.25 12.92
CA ASP A 119 -11.80 4.11 13.78
C ASP A 119 -11.44 2.89 12.88
N GLU A 120 -11.12 1.73 13.45
CA GLU A 120 -10.93 0.50 12.65
C GLU A 120 -12.23 0.12 11.92
N ILE A 121 -12.10 -0.15 10.62
CA ILE A 121 -13.20 -0.55 9.72
C ILE A 121 -13.02 -2.03 9.37
N PRO A 122 -14.02 -2.88 9.64
CA PRO A 122 -14.05 -4.26 9.15
C PRO A 122 -14.11 -4.29 7.62
N VAL A 123 -13.27 -5.12 7.01
CA VAL A 123 -13.39 -5.45 5.58
C VAL A 123 -14.61 -6.37 5.43
N ALA A 124 -15.55 -5.98 4.55
CA ALA A 124 -16.74 -6.80 4.30
C ALA A 124 -16.36 -8.17 3.74
N ASN A 125 -17.03 -9.23 4.21
CA ASN A 125 -16.78 -10.61 3.75
C ASN A 125 -17.04 -10.75 2.24
N GLY A 126 -16.19 -11.53 1.55
CA GLY A 126 -16.47 -12.03 0.19
C GLY A 126 -15.23 -12.07 -0.71
N GLY A 127 -14.76 -13.29 -1.06
CA GLY A 127 -13.55 -13.54 -1.85
C GLY A 127 -12.46 -14.24 -1.03
N GLU A 128 -11.17 -13.94 -1.28
CA GLU A 128 -10.02 -14.41 -0.49
C GLU A 128 -9.91 -13.77 0.92
N PHE A 129 -10.82 -12.85 1.22
CA PHE A 129 -10.89 -12.03 2.42
C PHE A 129 -11.38 -12.85 3.60
N ARG A 130 -10.67 -12.76 4.72
CA ARG A 130 -10.97 -13.56 5.90
C ARG A 130 -11.83 -12.75 6.85
N ARG A 131 -12.71 -13.45 7.57
CA ARG A 131 -13.40 -12.89 8.72
C ARG A 131 -12.35 -12.40 9.73
N GLY A 132 -12.28 -11.08 9.94
CA GLY A 132 -11.34 -10.46 10.87
C GLY A 132 -10.41 -9.43 10.24
N ASP A 133 -10.34 -9.34 8.91
CA ASP A 133 -9.56 -8.30 8.25
C ASP A 133 -10.13 -6.91 8.59
N VAL A 134 -9.27 -6.02 9.03
CA VAL A 134 -9.63 -4.65 9.39
C VAL A 134 -8.63 -3.69 8.77
N TYR A 135 -9.09 -2.47 8.48
CA TYR A 135 -8.20 -1.38 8.08
C TYR A 135 -8.59 -0.10 8.78
N GLN A 136 -7.64 0.83 8.86
CA GLN A 136 -7.89 2.16 9.39
C GLN A 136 -7.28 3.18 8.47
N LYS A 137 -8.02 4.25 8.19
CA LYS A 137 -7.54 5.35 7.37
C LYS A 137 -6.90 6.42 8.25
N TYR A 138 -5.85 7.03 7.73
CA TYR A 138 -5.07 8.10 8.32
C TYR A 138 -4.93 9.25 7.32
N GLN A 139 -4.47 10.41 7.77
CA GLN A 139 -4.28 11.58 6.89
C GLN A 139 -3.36 11.30 5.69
N GLY A 140 -2.28 10.56 5.93
CA GLY A 140 -1.26 10.25 4.92
C GLY A 140 -1.36 8.86 4.28
N GLY A 141 -2.43 8.11 4.55
CA GLY A 141 -2.56 6.75 4.04
C GLY A 141 -3.51 5.88 4.84
N SER A 142 -3.23 4.59 4.89
CA SER A 142 -4.05 3.61 5.62
C SER A 142 -3.17 2.48 6.15
N ILE A 143 -3.61 1.84 7.22
CA ILE A 143 -3.00 0.61 7.71
C ILE A 143 -4.02 -0.51 7.55
N TYR A 144 -3.61 -1.58 6.90
CA TYR A 144 -4.39 -2.81 6.72
C TYR A 144 -3.86 -3.88 7.65
N TRP A 145 -4.73 -4.67 8.25
CA TRP A 145 -4.36 -5.80 9.09
C TRP A 145 -5.05 -7.06 8.59
N ASP A 146 -4.25 -8.10 8.43
CA ASP A 146 -4.68 -9.49 8.22
C ASP A 146 -3.94 -10.36 9.26
N PRO A 147 -4.59 -11.39 9.83
CA PRO A 147 -4.02 -12.20 10.90
C PRO A 147 -2.76 -12.97 10.51
N VAL A 148 -2.57 -13.27 9.21
CA VAL A 148 -1.37 -13.95 8.69
C VAL A 148 -0.27 -12.94 8.38
N ARG A 149 -0.64 -11.82 7.76
CA ARG A 149 0.31 -10.86 7.17
C ARG A 149 0.62 -9.70 8.10
N GLN A 150 -0.04 -9.56 9.25
CA GLN A 150 0.14 -8.46 10.20
C GLN A 150 -0.24 -7.09 9.60
N ALA A 151 -0.05 -6.03 10.39
CA ALA A 151 -0.35 -4.66 9.98
C ALA A 151 0.62 -4.15 8.90
N ARG A 152 0.09 -3.54 7.82
CA ARG A 152 0.84 -3.02 6.67
C ARG A 152 0.40 -1.62 6.32
N ILE A 153 1.37 -0.73 6.11
CA ILE A 153 1.13 0.65 5.73
C ILE A 153 0.96 0.76 4.22
N MET A 154 -0.07 1.48 3.81
CA MET A 154 -0.32 1.92 2.43
C MET A 154 -0.30 3.45 2.41
N HIS A 155 0.62 4.05 1.66
CA HIS A 155 0.75 5.51 1.60
C HIS A 155 1.28 5.97 0.24
N GLY A 156 1.35 7.30 0.06
CA GLY A 156 1.96 7.91 -1.11
C GLY A 156 1.34 7.47 -2.44
N ALA A 157 2.13 7.51 -3.50
CA ALA A 157 1.67 7.19 -4.85
C ALA A 157 1.34 5.70 -5.05
N ILE A 158 2.06 4.80 -4.36
CA ILE A 158 1.78 3.35 -4.40
C ILE A 158 0.41 3.06 -3.79
N GLY A 159 0.16 3.56 -2.58
CA GLY A 159 -1.14 3.42 -1.91
C GLY A 159 -2.27 4.08 -2.69
N ALA A 160 -2.04 5.25 -3.29
CA ALA A 160 -3.02 5.93 -4.13
C ALA A 160 -3.39 5.11 -5.38
N LEU A 161 -2.41 4.54 -6.09
CA LEU A 161 -2.68 3.66 -7.23
C LEU A 161 -3.47 2.43 -6.77
N TRP A 162 -3.01 1.74 -5.73
CA TRP A 162 -3.68 0.54 -5.23
C TRP A 162 -5.13 0.83 -4.82
N ALA A 163 -5.38 1.94 -4.12
CA ALA A 163 -6.73 2.39 -3.78
C ALA A 163 -7.60 2.66 -5.03
N SER A 164 -7.04 3.28 -6.07
CA SER A 164 -7.76 3.53 -7.33
C SER A 164 -8.17 2.26 -8.08
N LEU A 165 -7.48 1.14 -7.83
CA LEU A 165 -7.78 -0.16 -8.43
C LEU A 165 -8.86 -0.93 -7.65
N GLY A 166 -9.42 -0.36 -6.58
CA GLY A 166 -10.35 -1.03 -5.68
C GLY A 166 -9.71 -1.60 -4.42
N ALA A 167 -8.48 -1.15 -4.09
CA ALA A 167 -7.77 -1.52 -2.87
C ALA A 167 -7.68 -3.05 -2.69
N GLU A 168 -8.08 -3.57 -1.54
CA GLU A 168 -8.03 -4.99 -1.22
C GLU A 168 -8.88 -5.83 -2.19
N ARG A 169 -9.93 -5.25 -2.78
CA ARG A 169 -10.82 -5.90 -3.77
C ARG A 169 -10.24 -5.92 -5.18
N SER A 170 -9.11 -5.25 -5.40
CA SER A 170 -8.43 -5.26 -6.70
C SER A 170 -7.84 -6.63 -7.01
N LYS A 171 -7.48 -6.86 -8.29
CA LYS A 171 -6.74 -8.06 -8.71
C LYS A 171 -5.37 -8.24 -8.04
N LEU A 172 -4.86 -7.19 -7.39
CA LEU A 172 -3.58 -7.23 -6.67
C LEU A 172 -3.74 -7.84 -5.27
N GLY A 173 -4.96 -7.77 -4.72
CA GLY A 173 -5.26 -8.23 -3.36
C GLY A 173 -4.61 -7.36 -2.29
N TYR A 174 -4.12 -7.99 -1.24
CA TYR A 174 -3.60 -7.32 -0.04
C TYR A 174 -2.12 -6.97 -0.14
N PRO A 175 -1.65 -5.89 0.53
CA PRO A 175 -0.22 -5.67 0.73
C PRO A 175 0.42 -6.87 1.45
N ALA A 176 1.46 -7.42 0.83
CA ALA A 176 2.24 -8.54 1.36
C ALA A 176 3.47 -8.08 2.15
N GLY A 177 3.94 -6.85 1.92
CA GLY A 177 5.13 -6.27 2.55
C GLY A 177 5.00 -4.76 2.75
N GLU A 178 5.98 -4.19 3.43
CA GLU A 178 6.15 -2.73 3.52
C GLU A 178 6.67 -2.17 2.19
N GLU A 179 6.58 -0.86 2.02
CA GLU A 179 7.20 -0.17 0.89
C GLU A 179 8.74 -0.24 1.01
N VAL A 180 9.41 -0.78 -0.01
CA VAL A 180 10.86 -1.04 -0.06
C VAL A 180 11.53 -0.06 -1.02
N GLY A 181 12.28 0.88 -0.45
CA GLY A 181 13.10 1.84 -1.18
C GLY A 181 14.45 1.26 -1.63
N GLY A 182 15.30 2.14 -2.17
CA GLY A 182 16.67 1.81 -2.56
C GLY A 182 16.79 1.01 -3.86
N GLN A 183 15.72 0.93 -4.65
CA GLN A 183 15.81 0.32 -5.97
C GLN A 183 16.64 1.21 -6.91
N PRO A 184 17.26 0.65 -7.97
CA PRO A 184 18.04 1.43 -8.92
C PRO A 184 17.28 2.66 -9.42
N ARG A 185 18.01 3.75 -9.68
CA ARG A 185 17.44 5.02 -10.18
C ARG A 185 16.36 5.63 -9.27
N GLY A 186 16.46 5.40 -7.95
CA GLY A 186 15.57 6.00 -6.95
C GLY A 186 14.18 5.36 -6.90
N GLY A 187 14.07 4.12 -7.35
CA GLY A 187 12.79 3.40 -7.33
C GLY A 187 12.41 2.91 -5.95
N VAL A 188 11.11 2.72 -5.80
CA VAL A 188 10.49 2.18 -4.61
C VAL A 188 9.42 1.18 -5.06
N TYR A 189 9.20 0.12 -4.31
CA TYR A 189 8.15 -0.85 -4.64
C TYR A 189 7.46 -1.40 -3.41
N GLN A 190 6.27 -1.95 -3.62
CA GLN A 190 5.56 -2.72 -2.60
C GLN A 190 4.95 -3.96 -3.24
N GLN A 191 4.98 -5.06 -2.49
CA GLN A 191 4.42 -6.34 -2.93
C GLN A 191 2.98 -6.50 -2.47
N PHE A 192 2.18 -7.15 -3.30
CA PHE A 192 0.79 -7.48 -3.09
C PHE A 192 0.53 -8.95 -3.39
N VAL A 193 -0.49 -9.52 -2.77
CA VAL A 193 -0.86 -10.91 -2.97
C VAL A 193 -2.37 -11.07 -3.10
N SER A 194 -2.76 -11.80 -4.15
CA SER A 194 -4.09 -12.37 -4.31
C SER A 194 -3.94 -13.87 -4.59
N GLY A 195 -4.37 -14.68 -3.62
CA GLY A 195 -4.25 -16.13 -3.65
C GLY A 195 -2.79 -16.54 -3.65
N SER A 196 -2.39 -17.30 -4.68
CA SER A 196 -0.99 -17.67 -4.91
C SER A 196 -0.23 -16.67 -5.81
N LYS A 197 -0.87 -15.59 -6.26
CA LYS A 197 -0.28 -14.63 -7.19
C LYS A 197 0.34 -13.46 -6.42
N VAL A 198 1.63 -13.25 -6.64
CA VAL A 198 2.35 -12.06 -6.17
C VAL A 198 2.37 -11.02 -7.28
N SER A 199 2.06 -9.78 -6.91
CA SER A 199 2.08 -8.61 -7.78
C SER A 199 2.90 -7.51 -7.13
N GLU A 200 3.43 -6.59 -7.93
CA GLU A 200 4.26 -5.50 -7.42
C GLU A 200 3.76 -4.18 -8.00
N ILE A 201 3.72 -3.14 -7.17
CA ILE A 201 3.61 -1.75 -7.64
C ILE A 201 4.96 -1.10 -7.44
N TYR A 202 5.50 -0.52 -8.51
CA TYR A 202 6.72 0.27 -8.51
C TYR A 202 6.38 1.74 -8.65
N TRP A 203 7.10 2.59 -7.93
CA TRP A 203 7.08 4.03 -8.07
C TRP A 203 8.49 4.57 -8.33
N THR A 204 8.57 5.60 -9.18
CA THR A 204 9.75 6.46 -9.29
C THR A 204 9.29 7.92 -9.41
N PRO A 205 10.15 8.91 -9.09
CA PRO A 205 9.81 10.31 -9.33
C PRO A 205 9.59 10.64 -10.82
N VAL A 206 10.08 9.79 -11.74
CA VAL A 206 9.98 10.02 -13.19
C VAL A 206 8.72 9.40 -13.80
N SER A 207 8.38 8.16 -13.44
CA SER A 207 7.23 7.44 -14.01
C SER A 207 5.97 7.48 -13.17
N GLY A 208 6.05 7.83 -11.89
CA GLY A 208 4.93 7.60 -10.97
C GLY A 208 4.74 6.11 -10.68
N ALA A 209 3.58 5.77 -10.09
CA ALA A 209 3.28 4.42 -9.64
C ALA A 209 2.63 3.58 -10.75
N HIS A 210 3.14 2.37 -10.96
CA HIS A 210 2.60 1.39 -11.90
C HIS A 210 2.73 -0.04 -11.38
N TYR A 211 1.70 -0.86 -11.61
CA TYR A 211 1.77 -2.29 -11.30
C TYR A 211 2.45 -3.09 -12.42
N VAL A 212 3.18 -4.15 -12.06
CA VAL A 212 3.83 -5.10 -12.98
C VAL A 212 3.51 -6.52 -12.50
N LEU A 213 3.05 -7.40 -13.40
CA LEU A 213 2.49 -8.72 -13.05
C LEU A 213 3.19 -9.85 -13.80
N GLY A 214 3.11 -11.05 -13.21
CA GLY A 214 3.33 -12.33 -13.89
C GLY A 214 4.55 -12.39 -14.81
N ALA A 215 4.34 -12.86 -16.04
CA ALA A 215 5.40 -13.07 -17.02
C ALA A 215 6.08 -11.76 -17.45
N ILE A 216 5.35 -10.65 -17.52
CA ILE A 216 5.92 -9.34 -17.84
C ILE A 216 6.90 -8.90 -16.75
N ARG A 217 6.53 -9.05 -15.47
CA ARG A 217 7.43 -8.82 -14.34
C ARG A 217 8.67 -9.68 -14.42
N SER A 218 8.52 -10.98 -14.68
CA SER A 218 9.66 -11.90 -14.79
C SER A 218 10.63 -11.51 -15.91
N ALA A 219 10.12 -11.10 -17.07
CA ALA A 219 10.96 -10.63 -18.18
C ALA A 219 11.63 -9.28 -17.87
N TRP A 220 10.91 -8.35 -17.25
CA TRP A 220 11.42 -7.04 -16.86
C TRP A 220 12.50 -7.11 -15.79
N GLY A 221 12.36 -8.02 -14.82
CA GLY A 221 13.29 -8.20 -13.70
C GLY A 221 14.66 -8.75 -14.09
N ILE A 222 14.87 -9.14 -15.36
CA ILE A 222 16.19 -9.51 -15.86
C ILE A 222 17.05 -8.23 -15.93
N PRO A 223 18.23 -8.17 -15.27
CA PRO A 223 19.04 -6.95 -15.19
C PRO A 223 19.31 -6.31 -16.55
N TYR A 224 19.70 -7.12 -17.55
CA TYR A 224 19.90 -6.66 -18.93
C TYR A 224 18.68 -5.96 -19.54
N VAL A 225 17.47 -6.47 -19.26
CA VAL A 225 16.22 -5.90 -19.77
C VAL A 225 15.93 -4.59 -19.04
N PHE A 226 15.97 -4.61 -17.70
CA PHE A 226 15.75 -3.42 -16.87
C PHE A 226 16.68 -2.26 -17.23
N ASP A 227 17.98 -2.55 -17.42
CA ASP A 227 18.97 -1.52 -17.73
C ASP A 227 18.66 -0.80 -19.04
N LYS A 228 18.17 -1.55 -20.05
CA LYS A 228 17.82 -1.03 -21.37
C LYS A 228 16.52 -0.22 -21.41
N ILE A 229 15.48 -0.64 -20.69
CA ILE A 229 14.14 -0.06 -20.84
C ILE A 229 13.65 0.76 -19.64
N GLY A 230 14.27 0.62 -18.47
CA GLY A 230 13.93 1.37 -17.27
C GLY A 230 12.63 0.92 -16.61
N TYR A 231 12.01 1.81 -15.81
CA TYR A 231 10.76 1.51 -15.10
C TYR A 231 9.53 1.58 -16.01
N PRO A 232 8.42 0.91 -15.63
CA PRO A 232 7.15 1.04 -16.34
C PRO A 232 6.64 2.48 -16.31
N ILE A 233 6.00 2.91 -17.40
CA ILE A 233 5.29 4.21 -17.54
C ILE A 233 3.79 4.03 -17.81
N THR A 234 3.33 2.79 -17.86
CA THR A 234 1.92 2.43 -17.91
C THR A 234 1.71 1.27 -16.95
N ASN A 235 0.47 1.09 -16.50
CA ASN A 235 0.02 -0.22 -16.05
C ASN A 235 0.00 -1.20 -17.24
N GLU A 236 -0.14 -2.51 -16.97
CA GLU A 236 -0.31 -3.47 -18.06
C GLU A 236 -1.63 -3.23 -18.81
N ILE A 237 -1.54 -3.21 -20.14
CA ILE A 237 -2.64 -2.98 -21.08
C ILE A 237 -3.01 -4.33 -21.71
N ALA A 238 -4.18 -4.85 -21.32
CA ALA A 238 -4.72 -6.10 -21.83
C ALA A 238 -5.56 -5.90 -23.10
N GLY A 239 -5.99 -7.01 -23.72
CA GLY A 239 -6.87 -7.01 -24.89
C GLY A 239 -6.15 -7.11 -26.23
N LEU A 240 -4.88 -7.50 -26.23
CA LEU A 240 -4.18 -7.82 -27.46
C LEU A 240 -4.63 -9.17 -28.03
N LYS A 241 -4.33 -9.42 -29.31
CA LYS A 241 -4.69 -10.65 -30.04
C LYS A 241 -4.36 -11.91 -29.24
N ASN A 242 -5.25 -12.90 -29.22
CA ASN A 242 -5.03 -14.18 -28.54
C ASN A 242 -4.73 -14.04 -27.03
N GLY A 243 -5.37 -13.06 -26.36
CA GLY A 243 -5.24 -12.88 -24.91
C GLY A 243 -3.92 -12.22 -24.48
N GLY A 244 -3.25 -11.52 -25.38
CA GLY A 244 -2.00 -10.87 -25.05
C GLY A 244 -2.17 -9.59 -24.22
N VAL A 245 -1.05 -9.18 -23.63
CA VAL A 245 -0.92 -8.04 -22.74
C VAL A 245 0.40 -7.35 -23.05
N TYR A 246 0.48 -6.04 -22.91
CA TYR A 246 1.76 -5.33 -22.98
C TYR A 246 1.89 -4.24 -21.93
N GLN A 247 3.13 -3.84 -21.68
CA GLN A 247 3.46 -2.72 -20.81
C GLN A 247 4.55 -1.87 -21.45
N ARG A 248 4.51 -0.55 -21.24
CA ARG A 248 5.48 0.40 -21.78
C ARG A 248 6.45 0.86 -20.69
N TYR A 249 7.68 1.18 -21.11
CA TYR A 249 8.79 1.54 -20.23
C TYR A 249 9.47 2.84 -20.68
N GLN A 250 10.20 3.46 -19.74
CA GLN A 250 10.77 4.80 -19.87
C GLN A 250 11.71 4.99 -21.06
N PHE A 251 12.57 4.01 -21.33
CA PHE A 251 13.69 4.19 -22.24
C PHE A 251 13.49 3.43 -23.56
N LYS A 252 14.15 3.95 -24.60
CA LYS A 252 14.27 3.32 -25.92
C LYS A 252 12.92 2.97 -26.57
N ASN A 253 11.84 3.69 -26.26
CA ASN A 253 10.48 3.33 -26.70
C ASN A 253 10.15 1.87 -26.33
N GLY A 254 10.67 1.39 -25.19
CA GLY A 254 10.62 0.00 -24.79
C GLY A 254 9.22 -0.44 -24.39
N ALA A 255 8.88 -1.67 -24.75
CA ALA A 255 7.69 -2.35 -24.27
C ALA A 255 8.00 -3.83 -24.04
N ILE A 256 7.28 -4.47 -23.14
CA ILE A 256 7.27 -5.93 -23.02
C ILE A 256 5.90 -6.41 -23.44
N TYR A 257 5.87 -7.37 -24.37
CA TYR A 257 4.64 -8.00 -24.86
C TYR A 257 4.59 -9.44 -24.39
N TYR A 258 3.44 -9.85 -23.89
CA TYR A 258 3.13 -11.21 -23.49
C TYR A 258 2.00 -11.77 -24.36
N SER A 259 2.12 -13.05 -24.72
CA SER A 259 0.98 -13.88 -25.12
C SER A 259 1.12 -15.28 -24.51
N PRO A 260 0.02 -16.04 -24.36
CA PRO A 260 0.08 -17.42 -23.88
C PRO A 260 1.01 -18.32 -24.72
N ALA A 261 1.09 -18.08 -26.03
CA ALA A 261 1.88 -18.89 -26.95
C ALA A 261 3.37 -18.50 -26.99
N SER A 262 3.70 -17.22 -26.79
CA SER A 262 5.07 -16.72 -26.92
C SER A 262 5.79 -16.52 -25.59
N GLY A 263 5.07 -16.35 -24.48
CA GLY A 263 5.65 -15.77 -23.26
C GLY A 263 5.88 -14.26 -23.41
N ALA A 264 6.62 -13.67 -22.46
CA ALA A 264 6.85 -12.24 -22.35
C ALA A 264 8.23 -11.82 -22.89
N TRP A 265 8.28 -10.90 -23.86
CA TRP A 265 9.52 -10.47 -24.49
C TRP A 265 9.61 -8.95 -24.66
N PRO A 266 10.79 -8.35 -24.42
CA PRO A 266 11.00 -6.93 -24.65
C PRO A 266 11.17 -6.64 -26.14
N VAL A 267 10.51 -5.58 -26.61
CA VAL A 267 10.68 -4.98 -27.94
C VAL A 267 11.05 -3.51 -27.74
N LEU A 268 12.08 -3.02 -28.43
CA LEU A 268 12.56 -1.65 -28.24
C LEU A 268 13.03 -1.00 -29.56
N GLY A 269 13.21 0.32 -29.50
CA GLY A 269 13.90 1.11 -30.53
C GLY A 269 13.32 0.98 -31.94
N ALA A 270 14.24 0.89 -32.90
CA ALA A 270 13.93 0.81 -34.32
C ALA A 270 13.18 -0.49 -34.67
N ILE A 271 13.57 -1.62 -34.07
CA ILE A 271 12.92 -2.92 -34.30
C ILE A 271 11.45 -2.87 -33.88
N ARG A 272 11.13 -2.36 -32.68
CA ARG A 272 9.74 -2.19 -32.25
C ARG A 272 8.95 -1.27 -33.18
N SER A 273 9.57 -0.20 -33.68
CA SER A 273 8.92 0.76 -34.56
C SER A 273 8.59 0.12 -35.92
N ALA A 274 9.51 -0.68 -36.47
CA ALA A 274 9.27 -1.46 -37.68
C ALA A 274 8.19 -2.53 -37.47
N TRP A 275 8.25 -3.27 -36.35
CA TRP A 275 7.21 -4.25 -36.02
C TRP A 275 5.82 -3.62 -35.90
N ALA A 276 5.72 -2.46 -35.23
CA ALA A 276 4.47 -1.71 -35.13
C ALA A 276 3.94 -1.29 -36.52
N ALA A 277 4.83 -0.85 -37.42
CA ALA A 277 4.46 -0.50 -38.80
C ALA A 277 3.93 -1.70 -39.61
N THR A 278 4.29 -2.93 -39.24
CA THR A 278 3.73 -4.15 -39.87
C THR A 278 2.40 -4.61 -39.28
N GLY A 279 1.79 -3.84 -38.36
CA GLY A 279 0.56 -4.22 -37.66
C GLY A 279 0.78 -4.91 -36.32
N ALA A 280 2.00 -4.85 -35.77
CA ALA A 280 2.37 -5.42 -34.48
C ALA A 280 1.93 -6.89 -34.32
N GLU A 281 1.31 -7.26 -33.19
CA GLU A 281 0.87 -8.61 -32.89
C GLU A 281 -0.26 -9.10 -33.82
N ARG A 282 -0.99 -8.16 -34.44
CA ARG A 282 -2.02 -8.45 -35.45
C ARG A 282 -1.43 -8.68 -36.83
N GLY A 283 -0.22 -8.18 -37.08
CA GLY A 283 0.51 -8.32 -38.32
C GLY A 283 0.98 -9.74 -38.61
N ARG A 284 1.61 -9.91 -39.78
CA ARG A 284 2.08 -11.22 -40.26
C ARG A 284 3.16 -11.83 -39.36
N LEU A 285 4.00 -11.00 -38.72
CA LEU A 285 5.06 -11.45 -37.82
C LEU A 285 4.52 -12.11 -36.53
N GLY A 286 3.38 -11.64 -36.01
CA GLY A 286 2.85 -12.06 -34.71
C GLY A 286 3.62 -11.49 -33.52
N TYR A 287 3.57 -12.17 -32.38
CA TYR A 287 4.26 -11.77 -31.15
C TYR A 287 5.78 -11.99 -31.22
N PRO A 288 6.58 -11.19 -30.48
CA PRO A 288 8.01 -11.47 -30.30
C PRO A 288 8.22 -12.82 -29.58
N THR A 289 9.32 -13.50 -29.90
CA THR A 289 9.70 -14.81 -29.33
C THR A 289 11.13 -14.83 -28.79
N SER A 290 11.83 -13.69 -28.82
CA SER A 290 13.17 -13.55 -28.25
C SER A 290 13.43 -12.12 -27.77
N VAL A 291 14.51 -11.95 -26.99
CA VAL A 291 15.20 -10.66 -26.88
C VAL A 291 15.88 -10.29 -28.20
N GLU A 292 16.32 -9.04 -28.33
CA GLU A 292 17.27 -8.66 -29.38
C GLU A 292 18.63 -9.33 -29.13
N PHE A 293 19.20 -9.98 -30.16
CA PHE A 293 20.51 -10.63 -30.14
C PHE A 293 21.33 -10.24 -31.38
N LEU A 294 22.65 -10.35 -31.29
CA LEU A 294 23.55 -10.07 -32.42
C LEU A 294 23.67 -11.31 -33.32
N SER A 295 23.48 -11.15 -34.62
CA SER A 295 23.68 -12.20 -35.63
C SER A 295 24.28 -11.60 -36.89
N PHE A 296 25.44 -12.11 -37.33
CA PHE A 296 26.16 -11.64 -38.53
C PHE A 296 26.33 -10.11 -38.61
N GLY A 297 26.57 -9.44 -37.47
CA GLY A 297 26.72 -7.99 -37.39
C GLY A 297 25.42 -7.19 -37.38
N GLU A 298 24.26 -7.85 -37.42
CA GLU A 298 22.94 -7.24 -37.32
C GLU A 298 22.32 -7.51 -35.94
N THR A 299 21.59 -6.53 -35.41
CA THR A 299 20.73 -6.78 -34.24
C THR A 299 19.45 -7.42 -34.74
N VAL A 300 19.13 -8.63 -34.30
CA VAL A 300 17.98 -9.40 -34.76
C VAL A 300 17.03 -9.67 -33.59
N GLN A 301 15.74 -9.62 -33.86
CA GLN A 301 14.71 -10.13 -32.97
C GLN A 301 13.78 -11.09 -33.70
N ASN A 302 13.50 -12.22 -33.07
CA ASN A 302 12.58 -13.22 -33.59
C ASN A 302 11.15 -12.92 -33.17
N TYR A 303 10.24 -13.25 -34.07
CA TYR A 303 8.79 -13.20 -33.92
C TYR A 303 8.22 -14.57 -34.28
N GLN A 304 6.93 -14.80 -34.02
CA GLN A 304 6.29 -16.09 -34.26
C GLN A 304 6.46 -16.59 -35.71
N ASN A 305 6.36 -15.69 -36.69
CA ASN A 305 6.38 -16.06 -38.11
C ASN A 305 7.49 -15.32 -38.88
N GLY A 306 8.58 -14.94 -38.23
CA GLY A 306 9.64 -14.18 -38.89
C GLY A 306 10.65 -13.56 -37.95
N SER A 307 11.44 -12.64 -38.50
CA SER A 307 12.40 -11.85 -37.75
C SER A 307 12.46 -10.42 -38.27
N ILE A 308 12.95 -9.52 -37.43
CA ILE A 308 13.36 -8.17 -37.84
C ILE A 308 14.83 -8.02 -37.50
N SER A 309 15.63 -7.59 -38.48
CA SER A 309 17.03 -7.22 -38.25
C SER A 309 17.23 -5.72 -38.36
N TYR A 310 18.27 -5.19 -37.71
CA TYR A 310 18.63 -3.78 -37.70
C TYR A 310 20.15 -3.59 -37.75
N THR A 311 20.58 -2.66 -38.62
CA THR A 311 21.90 -2.04 -38.56
C THR A 311 21.77 -0.53 -38.72
N PRO A 312 22.69 0.28 -38.15
CA PRO A 312 22.70 1.72 -38.40
C PRO A 312 22.81 2.09 -39.88
N ALA A 313 23.51 1.28 -40.68
CA ALA A 313 23.74 1.55 -42.10
C ALA A 313 22.54 1.24 -43.00
N ARG A 314 21.74 0.20 -42.68
CA ARG A 314 20.63 -0.27 -43.54
C ARG A 314 19.24 0.01 -42.97
N GLY A 315 19.13 0.42 -41.70
CA GLY A 315 17.86 0.49 -41.01
C GLY A 315 17.32 -0.90 -40.70
N THR A 316 15.99 -1.04 -40.65
CA THR A 316 15.30 -2.29 -40.28
C THR A 316 14.88 -3.11 -41.49
N THR A 317 15.17 -4.41 -41.48
CA THR A 317 14.72 -5.38 -42.49
C THR A 317 13.72 -6.34 -41.87
N VAL A 318 12.54 -6.48 -42.47
CA VAL A 318 11.50 -7.41 -42.03
C VAL A 318 11.55 -8.69 -42.86
N ASN A 319 11.74 -9.84 -42.21
CA ASN A 319 11.76 -11.15 -42.85
C ASN A 319 10.59 -11.98 -42.35
N ILE A 320 9.71 -12.42 -43.24
CA ILE A 320 8.56 -13.28 -42.91
C ILE A 320 8.88 -14.70 -43.36
N TRP A 321 8.75 -15.67 -42.47
CA TRP A 321 8.91 -17.09 -42.79
C TRP A 321 7.72 -17.57 -43.62
N ARG A 322 8.01 -18.44 -44.59
CA ARG A 322 7.00 -19.02 -45.48
C ARG A 322 6.14 -20.03 -44.74
#